data_AF-A0A661QEZ4-F1
#
_entry.id   AF-A0A661QEZ4-F1
#
_cell.length_a   1.000
_cell.length_b   1.000
_cell.length_c   1.000
_cell.angle_alpha   90.00
_cell.angle_beta   90.00
_cell.angle_gamma   90.00
#
_symmetry.space_group_name_H-M   'P 1'
#
loop_
_entity.id
_entity.type
_entity.pdbx_description
1 polymer ?
#
loop_
_entity_poly.entity_id
_entity_poly.type
_entity_poly.pdbx_seq_one_letter_code
_entity_poly.pdbx_strand_id
1 'polypeptide(L)'
;MLNIIKKSMLTGIGLALLAKDEVEDLAKELVNKGKMSENEGMKFLEDIQKRYGETQKKLEDRVQETVKEFMKKADVVTRDELKGLKKEIRELKKAISQATDTSE
;
A
#
# COMPACT_ATOMS: atom_id res chain seq x y z
N MET A 1 30.19 15.41 18.20
CA MET A 1 28.79 15.50 17.74
C MET A 1 28.54 14.76 16.43
N LEU A 2 29.32 14.99 15.37
CA LEU A 2 29.13 14.32 14.06
C LEU A 2 29.10 12.78 14.12
N ASN A 3 29.91 12.16 14.98
CA ASN A 3 29.90 10.69 15.14
C ASN A 3 28.62 10.14 15.77
N ILE A 4 27.96 10.89 16.67
CA ILE A 4 26.69 10.47 17.29
C ILE A 4 25.58 10.53 16.25
N ILE A 5 25.52 11.61 15.46
CA ILE A 5 24.56 11.77 14.37
C ILE A 5 24.71 10.64 13.35
N LYS A 6 25.95 10.32 12.93
CA LYS A 6 26.20 9.19 12.01
C LYS A 6 25.75 7.86 12.60
N LYS A 7 26.05 7.58 13.87
CA LYS A 7 25.59 6.35 14.53
C LYS A 7 24.08 6.29 14.66
N SER A 8 23.43 7.36 15.09
CA SER A 8 21.96 7.42 15.20
C SER A 8 21.28 7.25 13.84
N MET A 9 21.84 7.83 12.78
CA MET A 9 21.34 7.64 11.42
C MET A 9 21.52 6.20 10.95
N LEU A 10 22.69 5.60 11.19
CA LEU A 10 22.98 4.21 10.80
C LEU A 10 22.10 3.23 11.58
N THR A 11 21.88 3.46 12.88
CA THR A 11 20.93 2.71 13.69
C THR A 11 19.50 2.91 13.20
N GLY A 12 19.10 4.13 12.83
CA GLY A 12 17.78 4.40 12.27
C GLY A 12 17.53 3.66 10.96
N ILE A 13 18.53 3.63 10.07
CA ILE A 13 18.48 2.85 8.82
C ILE A 13 18.43 1.35 9.14
N GLY A 14 19.27 0.87 10.05
CA GLY A 14 19.28 -0.54 10.47
C GLY A 14 17.92 -0.97 11.01
N LEU A 15 17.33 -0.18 11.92
CA LEU A 15 16.00 -0.44 12.48
C LEU A 15 14.88 -0.38 11.44
N ALA A 16 14.99 0.48 10.43
CA ALA A 16 14.01 0.56 9.34
C ALA A 16 14.06 -0.65 8.40
N LEU A 17 15.17 -1.38 8.37
CA LEU A 17 15.38 -2.58 7.54
C LEU A 17 15.03 -3.88 8.27
N LEU A 18 14.86 -3.85 9.59
CA LEU A 18 14.56 -5.05 10.38
C LEU A 18 13.16 -5.60 10.06
N ALA A 19 13.07 -6.92 9.93
CA ALA A 19 11.81 -7.63 9.82
C ALA A 19 11.10 -7.73 11.17
N LYS A 20 9.80 -8.03 11.15
CA LYS A 20 8.97 -8.20 12.35
C LYS A 20 9.58 -9.18 13.36
N ASP A 21 10.06 -10.32 12.89
CA ASP A 21 10.63 -11.37 13.74
C ASP A 21 11.90 -10.91 14.45
N GLU A 22 12.78 -10.16 13.76
CA GLU A 22 13.99 -9.60 14.37
C GLU A 22 13.68 -8.51 15.40
N VAL A 23 12.63 -7.72 15.18
CA VAL A 23 12.17 -6.75 16.17
C VAL A 23 11.63 -7.46 17.42
N GLU A 24 10.93 -8.58 17.24
CA GLU A 24 10.41 -9.39 18.34
C GLU A 24 11.55 -9.98 19.19
N ASP A 25 12.58 -10.52 18.53
CA ASP A 25 13.76 -11.06 19.20
C ASP A 25 14.55 -9.96 19.93
N LEU A 26 14.70 -8.78 19.33
CA LEU A 26 15.35 -7.65 19.98
C LEU A 26 14.59 -7.20 21.25
N ALA A 27 13.26 -7.14 21.18
CA ALA A 27 12.44 -6.77 22.34
C ALA A 27 12.60 -7.79 23.48
N LYS A 28 12.55 -9.09 23.16
CA LYS A 28 12.79 -10.18 24.11
C LYS A 28 14.20 -10.10 24.73
N GLU A 29 15.21 -9.82 23.93
CA GLU A 29 16.59 -9.68 24.38
C GLU A 29 16.75 -8.50 25.36
N LEU A 30 16.09 -7.38 25.09
CA LEU A 30 16.11 -6.19 25.95
C LEU A 30 15.43 -6.44 27.30
N VAL A 31 14.33 -7.19 27.33
CA VAL A 31 13.67 -7.64 28.56
C VAL A 31 14.58 -8.58 29.35
N ASN A 32 15.15 -9.60 28.70
CA ASN A 32 16.03 -10.58 29.34
C ASN A 32 17.29 -9.94 29.94
N LYS A 33 17.80 -8.87 29.31
CA LYS A 33 18.95 -8.10 29.82
C LYS A 33 18.58 -7.11 30.93
N GLY A 34 17.32 -7.05 31.35
CA GLY A 34 16.82 -6.11 32.36
C GLY A 34 16.89 -4.65 31.91
N LYS A 35 17.03 -4.39 30.60
CA LYS A 35 17.10 -3.04 30.03
C LYS A 35 15.71 -2.44 29.77
N MET A 36 14.68 -3.26 29.89
CA MET A 36 13.29 -2.94 29.64
C MET A 36 12.42 -3.88 30.48
N SER A 37 11.31 -3.39 31.02
CA SER A 37 10.32 -4.25 31.68
C SER A 37 9.50 -5.02 30.65
N GLU A 38 8.88 -6.15 31.04
CA GLU A 38 7.97 -6.91 30.17
C GLU A 38 6.85 -6.02 29.59
N ASN A 39 6.29 -5.14 30.42
CA ASN A 39 5.23 -4.21 30.02
C ASN A 39 5.71 -3.21 28.96
N GLU A 40 6.94 -2.71 29.07
CA GLU A 40 7.52 -1.81 28.06
C GLU A 40 7.84 -2.56 26.76
N GLY A 41 8.29 -3.82 26.85
CA GLY A 41 8.54 -4.65 25.67
C GLY A 41 7.30 -5.00 24.88
N MET A 42 6.21 -5.34 25.58
CA MET A 42 4.92 -5.59 24.93
C MET A 42 4.41 -4.33 24.21
N LYS A 43 4.48 -3.15 24.85
CA LYS A 43 4.10 -1.88 24.22
C LYS A 43 4.97 -1.55 23.01
N PHE A 44 6.28 -1.76 23.11
CA PHE A 44 7.20 -1.52 22.00
C PHE A 44 6.86 -2.38 20.77
N LEU A 45 6.54 -3.66 20.98
CA LEU A 45 6.13 -4.55 19.90
C LEU A 45 4.80 -4.15 19.27
N GLU A 46 3.82 -3.78 20.10
CA GLU A 46 2.51 -3.31 19.64
C GLU A 46 2.65 -2.04 18.76
N ASP A 47 3.46 -1.08 19.20
CA ASP A 47 3.74 0.16 18.46
C ASP A 47 4.40 -0.12 17.10
N ILE A 48 5.36 -1.05 17.05
CA ILE A 48 6.00 -1.41 15.77
C ILE A 48 5.01 -2.15 14.86
N GLN A 49 4.22 -3.08 15.38
CA GLN A 49 3.21 -3.78 14.58
C GLN A 49 2.21 -2.81 13.97
N LYS A 50 1.74 -1.82 14.74
CA LYS A 50 0.83 -0.79 14.25
C LYS A 50 1.47 0.04 13.14
N ARG A 51 2.68 0.55 13.36
CA ARG A 51 3.42 1.34 12.35
C ARG A 51 3.71 0.54 11.08
N TYR A 52 4.03 -0.74 11.24
CA TYR A 52 4.23 -1.66 10.12
C TYR A 52 2.94 -1.79 9.29
N GLY A 53 1.80 -2.05 9.93
CA GLY A 53 0.51 -2.13 9.24
C GLY A 53 0.13 -0.85 8.49
N GLU A 54 0.34 0.32 9.10
CA GLU A 54 0.11 1.61 8.46
C GLU A 54 1.04 1.83 7.25
N THR A 55 2.31 1.44 7.38
CA THR A 55 3.31 1.58 6.30
C THR A 55 3.01 0.62 5.14
N GLN A 56 2.64 -0.62 5.44
CA GLN A 56 2.24 -1.60 4.44
C GLN A 56 1.05 -1.11 3.63
N LYS A 57 0.00 -0.60 4.30
CA LYS A 57 -1.18 -0.05 3.61
C LYS A 57 -0.81 1.10 2.67
N LYS A 58 0.00 2.05 3.13
CA LYS A 58 0.47 3.17 2.29
C LYS A 58 1.29 2.68 1.09
N LEU A 59 2.10 1.64 1.27
CA LEU A 59 2.86 1.03 0.19
C LEU A 59 1.93 0.36 -0.82
N GLU A 60 0.94 -0.42 -0.36
CA GLU A 60 -0.08 -1.04 -1.21
C GLU A 60 -0.84 0.02 -2.05
N ASP A 61 -1.32 1.10 -1.40
CA ASP A 61 -2.02 2.19 -2.07
C ASP A 61 -1.13 2.84 -3.15
N ARG A 62 0.14 3.11 -2.83
CA ARG A 62 1.10 3.72 -3.76
C ARG A 62 1.43 2.81 -4.93
N VAL A 63 1.55 1.50 -4.70
CA VAL A 63 1.78 0.51 -5.76
C VAL A 63 0.55 0.45 -6.67
N GLN A 64 -0.66 0.39 -6.11
CA GLN A 64 -1.89 0.40 -6.91
C GLN A 64 -2.01 1.67 -7.76
N GLU A 65 -1.71 2.84 -7.21
CA GLU A 65 -1.71 4.10 -7.94
C GLU A 65 -0.68 4.09 -9.07
N THR A 66 0.55 3.67 -8.78
CA THR A 66 1.63 3.58 -9.77
C THR A 66 1.26 2.65 -10.93
N VAL A 67 0.67 1.48 -10.62
CA VAL A 67 0.22 0.54 -11.64
C VAL A 67 -0.92 1.14 -12.47
N LYS A 68 -1.89 1.80 -11.85
CA LYS A 68 -2.99 2.49 -12.57
C LYS A 68 -2.45 3.58 -13.49
N GLU A 69 -1.51 4.40 -13.03
CA GLU A 69 -0.87 5.42 -13.86
C GLU A 69 -0.10 4.81 -15.03
N PHE A 70 0.62 3.72 -14.79
CA PHE A 70 1.34 3.01 -15.84
C PHE A 70 0.37 2.47 -16.89
N MET A 71 -0.74 1.82 -16.49
CA MET A 71 -1.75 1.32 -17.42
C MET A 71 -2.35 2.43 -18.28
N LYS A 72 -2.61 3.61 -17.69
CA LYS A 72 -3.06 4.80 -18.44
C LYS A 72 -2.02 5.28 -19.45
N LYS A 73 -0.74 5.34 -19.05
CA LYS A 73 0.35 5.77 -19.94
C LYS A 73 0.64 4.76 -21.07
N ALA A 74 0.42 3.48 -20.81
CA ALA A 74 0.60 2.40 -21.78
C ALA A 74 -0.59 2.23 -22.73
N ASP A 75 -1.59 3.12 -22.68
CA ASP A 75 -2.83 3.08 -23.47
C ASP A 75 -3.61 1.75 -23.30
N VAL A 76 -3.53 1.17 -22.09
CA VAL A 76 -4.20 -0.08 -21.74
C VAL A 76 -5.59 0.22 -21.19
N VAL A 77 -6.61 -0.07 -21.99
CA VAL A 77 -8.02 0.09 -21.61
C VAL A 77 -8.40 -0.92 -20.53
N THR A 78 -9.04 -0.45 -19.45
CA THR A 78 -9.55 -1.33 -18.39
C THR A 78 -10.81 -2.07 -18.83
N ARG A 79 -11.10 -3.18 -18.14
CA ARG A 79 -12.30 -3.98 -18.44
C ARG A 79 -13.60 -3.20 -18.22
N ASP A 80 -13.60 -2.27 -17.28
CA ASP A 80 -14.78 -1.47 -16.94
C ASP A 80 -15.03 -0.37 -17.96
N GLU A 81 -13.99 0.31 -18.44
CA GLU A 81 -14.09 1.24 -19.58
C GLU A 81 -14.62 0.52 -20.82
N LEU A 82 -14.13 -0.68 -21.12
CA LEU A 82 -14.63 -1.49 -22.24
C LEU A 82 -16.11 -1.87 -22.08
N LYS A 83 -16.55 -2.19 -20.86
CA LYS A 83 -17.97 -2.49 -20.58
C LYS A 83 -18.85 -1.25 -20.73
N GLY A 84 -18.37 -0.09 -20.26
CA GLY A 84 -19.06 1.20 -20.43
C GLY A 84 -19.28 1.50 -21.90
N LEU A 85 -18.23 1.41 -22.71
CA LEU A 85 -18.32 1.62 -24.15
C LEU A 85 -19.27 0.63 -24.84
N LYS A 86 -19.25 -0.65 -24.46
CA LYS A 86 -20.19 -1.66 -24.99
C LYS A 86 -21.64 -1.34 -24.63
N LYS A 87 -21.90 -0.75 -23.46
CA LYS A 87 -23.25 -0.35 -23.04
C LYS A 87 -23.74 0.82 -23.88
N GLU A 88 -22.93 1.87 -24.01
CA GLU A 88 -23.24 3.03 -24.86
C GLU A 88 -23.51 2.62 -26.31
N ILE A 89 -22.70 1.73 -26.88
CA ILE A 89 -22.91 1.19 -28.23
C ILE A 89 -24.26 0.47 -28.34
N ARG A 90 -24.68 -0.29 -27.33
CA ARG A 90 -25.99 -0.97 -27.34
C ARG A 90 -27.15 0.02 -27.27
N GLU A 91 -27.03 1.05 -26.43
CA GLU A 91 -28.05 2.09 -26.28
C GLU A 91 -28.20 2.90 -27.56
N LEU A 92 -27.09 3.30 -28.18
CA LEU A 92 -27.09 3.98 -29.48
C LEU A 92 -27.70 3.10 -30.58
N LYS A 93 -27.33 1.81 -30.65
CA LYS A 93 -27.93 0.89 -31.63
C LYS A 93 -29.45 0.78 -31.45
N LYS A 94 -29.93 0.73 -30.21
CA LYS A 94 -31.36 0.67 -29.90
C LYS A 94 -32.08 1.97 -30.27
N ALA A 95 -31.48 3.12 -30.01
CA ALA A 95 -32.04 4.42 -30.38
C ALA A 95 -32.14 4.58 -31.90
N ILE A 96 -31.11 4.17 -32.64
CA ILE A 96 -31.11 4.20 -34.11
C ILE A 96 -32.17 3.25 -34.69
N SER A 97 -32.28 2.02 -34.18
CA SER A 97 -33.31 1.09 -34.67
C SER A 97 -34.72 1.64 -34.45
N GLN A 98 -34.99 2.19 -33.25
CA GLN A 98 -36.28 2.81 -32.95
C GLN A 98 -36.58 4.02 -33.84
N ALA A 99 -35.59 4.87 -34.14
CA ALA A 99 -35.78 6.01 -35.03
C ALA A 99 -36.04 5.59 -36.49
N THR A 100 -35.48 4.46 -36.91
CA THR A 100 -35.68 3.92 -38.27
C THR A 100 -37.07 3.28 -38.41
N ASP A 101 -37.55 2.56 -37.38
CA ASP A 101 -38.89 1.95 -37.34
C ASP A 101 -40.04 2.98 -37.23
N THR A 102 -39.75 4.23 -36.88
CA THR A 102 -40.76 5.31 -36.79
C THR A 102 -40.87 6.14 -38.09
N SER A 103 -40.01 5.86 -39.07
CA SER A 103 -39.92 6.60 -40.33
C SER A 103 -40.45 5.83 -41.56
N GLU A 104 -40.96 4.60 -41.36
CA GLU A 104 -41.77 3.82 -42.32
C GLU A 104 -43.25 3.85 -41.91
#